data_AF-A0A537NR98-F1
#
_entry.id   AF-A0A537NR98-F1
#
_cell.length_a   1.000
_cell.length_b   1.000
_cell.length_c   1.000
_cell.angle_alpha   90.00
_cell.angle_beta   90.00
_cell.angle_gamma   90.00
#
_symmetry.space_group_name_H-M   'P 1'
#
loop_
_entity.id
_entity.type
_entity.pdbx_description
1 polymer ?
#
loop_
_entity_poly.entity_id
_entity_poly.type
_entity_poly.pdbx_seq_one_letter_code
_entity_poly.pdbx_strand_id
1 'polypeptide(L)'
;MRVSVPAIYLQMEAERLFGAGKHTALDDLTVSLSQPDGAISLLSGGTTVNGYLFSPPFIQQVTGKPGIRRIWSSNELFGSPATALTTWTTARFQRENPKLFAAFVAAIRDAMALIAADPKQAAAIYLKAEKTKVGPDLIGAALANKDNLRFTLAPEHTDRIADFLARTGSIKSKPASWKELFFPDIHAEHGS
;
A
#
# COMPACT_ATOMS: atom_id res chain seq x y z
N MET A 1 18.88 -0.36 -7.20
CA MET A 1 17.53 -0.14 -7.74
C MET A 1 16.55 -0.20 -6.58
N ARG A 2 15.71 0.82 -6.41
CA ARG A 2 14.72 0.88 -5.33
C ARG A 2 13.36 0.57 -5.92
N VAL A 3 12.79 -0.55 -5.52
CA VAL A 3 11.60 -1.12 -6.17
C VAL A 3 10.43 -1.34 -5.23
N SER A 4 10.59 -0.99 -3.94
CA SER A 4 9.48 -1.07 -3.01
C SER A 4 8.46 0.03 -3.30
N VAL A 5 7.18 -0.25 -3.04
CA VAL A 5 6.10 0.72 -3.25
C VAL A 5 6.34 2.05 -2.50
N PRO A 6 6.77 2.08 -1.22
CA PRO A 6 7.11 3.33 -0.55
C PRO A 6 8.22 4.11 -1.27
N ALA A 7 9.25 3.42 -1.78
CA ALA A 7 10.32 4.09 -2.52
C ALA A 7 9.80 4.68 -3.84
N ILE A 8 8.97 3.95 -4.58
CA ILE A 8 8.33 4.45 -5.81
C ILE A 8 7.51 5.71 -5.52
N TYR A 9 6.69 5.69 -4.45
CA TYR A 9 5.90 6.86 -4.10
C TYR A 9 6.76 8.05 -3.66
N LEU A 10 7.85 7.81 -2.92
CA LEU A 10 8.79 8.87 -2.56
C LEU A 10 9.46 9.47 -3.80
N GLN A 11 9.79 8.65 -4.79
CA GLN A 11 10.36 9.11 -6.06
C GLN A 11 9.36 9.91 -6.90
N MET A 12 8.09 9.51 -6.91
CA MET A 12 7.01 10.29 -7.54
C MET A 12 6.82 11.65 -6.85
N GLU A 13 6.87 11.67 -5.51
CA GLU A 13 6.80 12.91 -4.72
C GLU A 13 8.04 13.79 -4.95
N ALA A 14 9.23 13.20 -5.09
CA ALA A 14 10.43 13.92 -5.44
C ALA A 14 10.30 14.64 -6.80
N GLU A 15 9.71 14.02 -7.83
CA GLU A 15 9.44 14.74 -9.08
C GLU A 15 8.39 15.84 -8.92
N ARG A 16 7.37 15.64 -8.08
CA ARG A 16 6.37 16.67 -7.80
C ARG A 16 7.00 17.90 -7.14
N LEU A 17 7.99 17.69 -6.26
CA LEU A 17 8.67 18.76 -5.51
C LEU A 17 9.81 19.41 -6.29
N PHE A 18 10.63 18.63 -6.99
CA PHE A 18 11.88 19.10 -7.61
C PHE A 18 11.83 19.16 -9.14
N GLY A 19 10.73 18.74 -9.75
CA GLY A 19 10.51 18.74 -11.19
C GLY A 19 10.76 17.39 -11.87
N ALA A 20 10.29 17.28 -13.11
CA ALA A 20 10.43 16.05 -13.90
C ALA A 20 11.91 15.64 -14.08
N GLY A 21 12.19 14.34 -13.97
CA GLY A 21 13.54 13.80 -14.05
C GLY A 21 14.33 13.85 -12.73
N LYS A 22 13.78 14.46 -11.67
CA LYS A 22 14.38 14.50 -10.32
C LYS A 22 13.85 13.42 -9.38
N HIS A 23 13.34 12.32 -9.91
CA HIS A 23 12.77 11.23 -9.11
C HIS A 23 13.78 10.64 -8.10
N THR A 24 15.07 10.64 -8.41
CA THR A 24 16.13 10.15 -7.50
C THR A 24 16.70 11.22 -6.57
N ALA A 25 16.15 12.45 -6.52
CA ALA A 25 16.75 13.55 -5.77
C ALA A 25 16.85 13.31 -4.27
N LEU A 26 15.96 12.47 -3.72
CA LEU A 26 15.98 12.08 -2.31
C LEU A 26 16.70 10.76 -2.09
N ASP A 27 17.21 10.12 -3.14
CA ASP A 27 17.58 8.72 -3.02
C ASP A 27 18.73 8.56 -2.02
N ASP A 28 19.80 9.31 -2.15
CA ASP A 28 20.97 9.22 -1.26
C ASP A 28 20.68 9.50 0.23
N LEU A 29 19.47 10.00 0.56
CA LEU A 29 19.03 10.27 1.93
C LEU A 29 18.24 9.12 2.57
N THR A 30 17.98 8.03 1.84
CA THR A 30 17.16 6.92 2.37
C THR A 30 17.97 5.68 2.68
N VAL A 31 17.54 4.96 3.71
CA VAL A 31 17.99 3.61 4.04
C VAL A 31 16.79 2.65 4.05
N SER A 32 17.05 1.35 3.90
CA SER A 32 16.00 0.32 4.01
C SER A 32 15.92 -0.20 5.44
N LEU A 33 14.74 -0.08 6.05
CA LEU A 33 14.42 -0.64 7.37
C LEU A 33 13.05 -1.32 7.33
N SER A 34 12.84 -2.30 8.21
CA SER A 34 11.50 -2.87 8.41
C SER A 34 10.56 -1.83 9.03
N GLN A 35 9.25 -1.98 8.81
CA GLN A 35 8.24 -1.09 9.41
C GLN A 35 8.33 -1.06 10.97
N PRO A 36 8.54 -2.20 11.67
CA PRO A 36 8.84 -2.18 13.10
C PRO A 36 10.08 -1.36 13.47
N ASP A 37 11.20 -1.52 12.76
CA ASP A 37 12.45 -0.83 13.08
C ASP A 37 12.34 0.68 12.83
N GLY A 38 11.63 1.08 11.78
CA GLY A 38 11.30 2.48 11.52
C GLY A 38 10.48 3.10 12.66
N ALA A 39 9.47 2.36 13.17
CA ALA A 39 8.66 2.81 14.29
C ALA A 39 9.50 2.95 15.57
N ILE A 40 10.35 1.95 15.87
CA ILE A 40 11.28 1.99 17.00
C ILE A 40 12.21 3.20 16.89
N SER A 41 12.85 3.41 15.74
CA SER A 41 13.75 4.55 15.52
C SER A 41 13.09 5.88 15.83
N LEU A 42 11.88 6.13 15.30
CA LEU A 42 11.19 7.40 15.55
C LEU A 42 10.71 7.54 17.00
N LEU A 43 10.17 6.47 17.59
CA LEU A 43 9.73 6.49 18.99
C LEU A 43 10.89 6.67 19.98
N SER A 44 12.10 6.26 19.60
CA SER A 44 13.34 6.47 20.36
C SER A 44 14.04 7.81 20.06
N GLY A 45 13.37 8.75 19.40
CA GLY A 45 13.90 10.09 19.14
C GLY A 45 14.67 10.25 17.83
N GLY A 46 14.47 9.33 16.88
CA GLY A 46 15.05 9.42 15.53
C GLY A 46 16.51 8.96 15.46
N THR A 47 16.88 7.89 16.18
CA THR A 47 18.27 7.43 16.32
C THR A 47 18.92 6.99 15.01
N THR A 48 18.18 6.28 14.15
CA THR A 48 18.68 5.78 12.85
C THR A 48 18.13 6.60 11.68
N VAL A 49 16.84 6.92 11.73
CA VAL A 49 16.14 7.74 10.74
C VAL A 49 15.32 8.83 11.43
N ASN A 50 15.23 10.00 10.80
CA ASN A 50 14.43 11.14 11.26
C ASN A 50 13.03 11.21 10.59
N GLY A 51 12.77 10.34 9.63
CA GLY A 51 11.49 10.19 8.94
C GLY A 51 11.35 8.79 8.35
N TYR A 52 10.12 8.33 8.17
CA TYR A 52 9.84 6.99 7.64
C TYR A 52 8.47 6.94 6.93
N LEU A 53 8.37 6.19 5.84
CA LEU A 53 7.12 5.97 5.10
C LEU A 53 6.39 4.75 5.67
N PHE A 54 5.48 5.00 6.62
CA PHE A 54 4.72 3.93 7.25
C PHE A 54 3.51 3.49 6.44
N SER A 55 3.18 2.21 6.58
CA SER A 55 1.87 1.66 6.22
C SER A 55 1.10 1.29 7.49
N PRO A 56 -0.26 1.25 7.46
CA PRO A 56 -1.02 0.64 8.53
C PRO A 56 -0.59 -0.83 8.77
N PRO A 57 -0.56 -1.31 10.03
CA PRO A 57 -0.94 -0.60 11.25
C PRO A 57 0.24 0.15 11.93
N PHE A 58 1.41 0.22 11.30
CA PHE A 58 2.61 0.80 11.92
C PHE A 58 2.51 2.31 12.10
N ILE A 59 1.86 3.02 11.17
CA ILE A 59 1.59 4.45 11.32
C ILE A 59 0.78 4.74 12.60
N GLN A 60 -0.11 3.84 13.01
CA GLN A 60 -0.89 3.97 14.25
C GLN A 60 -0.02 3.87 15.52
N GLN A 61 1.16 3.24 15.46
CA GLN A 61 2.07 3.15 16.62
C GLN A 61 2.71 4.51 16.96
N VAL A 62 2.93 5.34 15.94
CA VAL A 62 3.65 6.62 16.06
C VAL A 62 2.73 7.84 16.03
N THR A 63 1.49 7.68 15.56
CA THR A 63 0.52 8.78 15.47
C THR A 63 0.18 9.35 16.85
N GLY A 64 0.21 10.67 16.97
CA GLY A 64 -0.09 11.39 18.22
C GLY A 64 1.03 11.35 19.27
N LYS A 65 2.18 10.75 18.96
CA LYS A 65 3.33 10.75 19.86
C LYS A 65 4.07 12.09 19.82
N PRO A 66 4.51 12.64 20.97
CA PRO A 66 5.27 13.88 21.00
C PRO A 66 6.50 13.83 20.09
N GLY A 67 6.78 14.92 19.38
CA GLY A 67 7.92 15.03 18.47
C GLY A 67 7.74 14.34 17.11
N ILE A 68 6.65 13.59 16.89
CA ILE A 68 6.35 12.93 15.62
C ILE A 68 5.15 13.62 14.97
N ARG A 69 5.30 13.99 13.70
CA ARG A 69 4.21 14.55 12.88
C ARG A 69 4.20 13.94 11.49
N ARG A 70 3.03 13.91 10.86
CA ARG A 70 2.92 13.57 9.44
C ARG A 70 3.46 14.74 8.60
N ILE A 71 4.36 14.43 7.68
CA ILE A 71 4.91 15.39 6.71
C ILE A 71 4.09 15.39 5.43
N TRP A 72 3.73 14.19 4.94
CA TRP A 72 3.05 13.96 3.67
C TRP A 72 2.34 12.59 3.70
N SER A 73 1.36 12.40 2.81
CA SER A 73 0.68 11.11 2.54
C SER A 73 0.62 10.82 1.05
N SER A 74 0.66 9.53 0.66
CA SER A 74 0.47 9.12 -0.75
C SER A 74 -0.84 9.63 -1.35
N ASN A 75 -1.86 9.88 -0.54
CA ASN A 75 -3.11 10.48 -1.02
C ASN A 75 -2.89 11.87 -1.65
N GLU A 76 -1.85 12.61 -1.27
CA GLU A 76 -1.52 13.90 -1.87
C GLU A 76 -0.97 13.75 -3.31
N LEU A 77 -0.40 12.58 -3.66
CA LEU A 77 -0.03 12.27 -5.05
C LEU A 77 -1.23 11.87 -5.89
N PHE A 78 -2.12 11.06 -5.31
CA PHE A 78 -3.15 10.34 -6.06
C PHE A 78 -4.54 10.98 -5.98
N GLY A 79 -4.78 11.84 -4.99
CA GLY A 79 -6.10 12.41 -4.68
C GLY A 79 -7.01 11.47 -3.89
N SER A 80 -6.66 10.19 -3.80
CA SER A 80 -7.33 9.14 -3.02
C SER A 80 -6.32 8.06 -2.64
N PRO A 81 -6.69 7.03 -1.86
CA PRO A 81 -5.89 5.82 -1.73
C PRO A 81 -5.51 5.22 -3.10
N ALA A 82 -4.33 4.60 -3.14
CA ALA A 82 -3.78 3.91 -4.31
C ALA A 82 -3.35 2.49 -3.94
N THR A 83 -3.33 1.58 -4.93
CA THR A 83 -2.92 0.19 -4.72
C THR A 83 -1.47 0.10 -4.27
N ALA A 84 -1.27 -0.26 -2.99
CA ALA A 84 0.06 -0.49 -2.42
C ALA A 84 0.44 -1.98 -2.32
N LEU A 85 -0.55 -2.87 -2.22
CA LEU A 85 -0.36 -4.31 -2.10
C LEU A 85 -1.36 -5.05 -2.99
N THR A 86 -0.92 -6.15 -3.56
CA THR A 86 -1.73 -7.05 -4.38
C THR A 86 -1.39 -8.48 -4.04
N THR A 87 -2.40 -9.35 -4.03
CA THR A 87 -2.17 -10.81 -4.03
C THR A 87 -1.99 -11.28 -5.47
N TRP A 88 -1.02 -12.16 -5.71
CA TRP A 88 -0.72 -12.65 -7.04
C TRP A 88 -0.48 -14.16 -7.05
N THR A 89 -0.66 -14.77 -8.22
CA THR A 89 -0.31 -16.15 -8.53
C THR A 89 0.05 -16.24 -10.00
N THR A 90 0.49 -17.40 -10.47
CA THR A 90 0.82 -17.59 -11.89
C THR A 90 -0.43 -17.84 -12.74
N ALA A 91 -0.39 -17.42 -14.00
CA ALA A 91 -1.45 -17.75 -14.97
C ALA A 91 -1.63 -19.26 -15.17
N ARG A 92 -0.56 -20.04 -14.97
CA ARG A 92 -0.64 -21.51 -14.96
C ARG A 92 -1.52 -22.01 -13.83
N PHE A 93 -1.31 -21.52 -12.60
CA PHE A 93 -2.09 -21.94 -11.44
C PHE A 93 -3.58 -21.64 -11.61
N GLN A 94 -3.92 -20.44 -12.08
CA GLN A 94 -5.31 -20.06 -12.35
C GLN A 94 -5.95 -20.99 -13.40
N ARG A 95 -5.26 -21.25 -14.51
CA ARG A 95 -5.75 -22.12 -15.58
C ARG A 95 -5.93 -23.58 -15.14
N GLU A 96 -5.03 -24.10 -14.32
CA GLU A 96 -5.09 -25.48 -13.83
C GLU A 96 -6.08 -25.65 -12.67
N ASN A 97 -6.40 -24.57 -11.93
CA ASN A 97 -7.24 -24.62 -10.73
C ASN A 97 -8.36 -23.56 -10.76
N PRO A 98 -9.17 -23.45 -11.82
CA PRO A 98 -10.09 -22.33 -11.99
C PRO A 98 -11.15 -22.25 -10.88
N LYS A 99 -11.63 -23.39 -10.37
CA LYS A 99 -12.59 -23.43 -9.26
C LYS A 99 -11.99 -22.93 -7.94
N LEU A 100 -10.75 -23.34 -7.65
CA LEU A 100 -10.05 -22.91 -6.43
C LEU A 100 -9.71 -21.41 -6.51
N PHE A 101 -9.28 -20.94 -7.68
CA PHE A 101 -9.03 -19.53 -7.92
C PHE A 101 -10.30 -18.70 -7.71
N ALA A 102 -11.42 -19.09 -8.32
CA ALA A 102 -12.70 -18.40 -8.16
C ALA A 102 -13.16 -18.39 -6.69
N ALA A 103 -13.04 -19.51 -5.98
CA ALA A 103 -13.35 -19.60 -4.55
C ALA A 103 -12.47 -18.65 -3.71
N PHE A 104 -11.18 -18.55 -4.03
CA PHE A 104 -10.25 -17.64 -3.38
C PHE A 104 -10.62 -16.16 -3.62
N VAL A 105 -10.94 -15.78 -4.86
CA VAL A 105 -11.39 -14.42 -5.20
C VAL A 105 -12.71 -14.08 -4.48
N ALA A 106 -13.66 -15.02 -4.43
CA ALA A 106 -14.90 -14.84 -3.69
C ALA A 106 -14.65 -14.63 -2.18
N ALA A 107 -13.77 -15.43 -1.57
CA ALA A 107 -13.41 -15.28 -0.17
C ALA A 107 -12.74 -13.92 0.14
N ILE A 108 -11.90 -13.41 -0.78
CA ILE A 108 -11.34 -12.06 -0.67
C ILE A 108 -12.45 -11.00 -0.72
N ARG A 109 -13.42 -11.15 -1.65
CA ARG A 109 -14.57 -10.24 -1.76
C ARG A 109 -15.37 -10.19 -0.47
N ASP A 110 -15.65 -11.35 0.12
CA ASP A 110 -16.39 -11.46 1.39
C ASP A 110 -15.62 -10.82 2.54
N ALA A 111 -14.29 -11.03 2.60
CA ALA A 111 -13.44 -10.40 3.61
C ALA A 111 -13.43 -8.86 3.49
N MET A 112 -13.36 -8.33 2.26
CA MET A 112 -13.43 -6.89 2.00
C MET A 112 -14.79 -6.31 2.39
N ALA A 113 -15.88 -7.02 2.09
CA ALA A 113 -17.24 -6.64 2.50
C ALA A 113 -17.37 -6.63 4.03
N LEU A 114 -16.81 -7.62 4.72
CA LEU A 114 -16.76 -7.67 6.19
C LEU A 114 -15.99 -6.47 6.75
N ILE A 115 -14.79 -6.17 6.24
CA ILE A 115 -14.00 -5.01 6.69
C ILE A 115 -14.79 -3.71 6.53
N ALA A 116 -15.51 -3.57 5.40
CA ALA A 116 -16.28 -2.37 5.11
C ALA A 116 -17.53 -2.20 5.98
N ALA A 117 -18.17 -3.31 6.38
CA ALA A 117 -19.40 -3.34 7.15
C ALA A 117 -19.17 -3.36 8.67
N ASP A 118 -18.17 -4.09 9.13
CA ASP A 118 -17.80 -4.20 10.55
C ASP A 118 -16.27 -4.16 10.76
N PRO A 119 -15.68 -2.96 10.76
CA PRO A 119 -14.26 -2.77 11.05
C PRO A 119 -13.83 -3.31 12.44
N LYS A 120 -14.74 -3.37 13.42
CA LYS A 120 -14.44 -3.87 14.76
C LYS A 120 -14.28 -5.38 14.75
N GLN A 121 -15.20 -6.09 14.09
CA GLN A 121 -15.08 -7.54 13.90
C GLN A 121 -13.83 -7.88 13.09
N ALA A 122 -13.55 -7.14 12.02
CA ALA A 122 -12.33 -7.33 11.23
C ALA A 122 -11.05 -7.11 12.07
N ALA A 123 -11.03 -6.07 12.92
CA ALA A 123 -9.92 -5.84 13.85
C ALA A 123 -9.76 -7.01 14.84
N ALA A 124 -10.87 -7.54 15.39
CA ALA A 124 -10.83 -8.68 16.30
C ALA A 124 -10.29 -9.95 15.62
N ILE A 125 -10.62 -10.18 14.35
CA ILE A 125 -10.05 -11.29 13.55
C ILE A 125 -8.55 -11.07 13.35
N TYR A 126 -8.14 -9.88 12.92
CA TYR A 126 -6.73 -9.53 12.72
C TYR A 126 -5.91 -9.75 13.99
N LEU A 127 -6.39 -9.31 15.15
CA LEU A 127 -5.68 -9.46 16.43
C LEU A 127 -5.55 -10.90 16.93
N LYS A 128 -6.43 -11.81 16.49
CA LYS A 128 -6.30 -13.24 16.78
C LYS A 128 -5.24 -13.90 15.90
N ALA A 129 -5.07 -13.41 14.67
CA ALA A 129 -4.12 -13.95 13.70
C ALA A 129 -2.71 -13.36 13.88
N GLU A 130 -2.61 -12.08 14.23
CA GLU A 130 -1.36 -11.32 14.20
C GLU A 130 -0.86 -10.92 15.58
N LYS A 131 0.44 -11.12 15.83
CA LYS A 131 1.12 -10.66 17.04
C LYS A 131 1.49 -9.18 16.93
N THR A 132 0.51 -8.29 17.10
CA THR A 132 0.73 -6.84 17.07
C THR A 132 0.76 -6.20 18.46
N LYS A 133 1.52 -5.11 18.62
CA LYS A 133 1.53 -4.26 19.82
C LYS A 133 0.48 -3.13 19.74
N VAL A 134 -0.24 -3.02 18.63
CA VAL A 134 -1.26 -1.99 18.41
C VAL A 134 -2.57 -2.40 19.07
N GLY A 135 -3.17 -1.49 19.84
CA GLY A 135 -4.45 -1.75 20.50
C GLY A 135 -5.62 -1.93 19.51
N PRO A 136 -6.66 -2.70 19.88
CA PRO A 136 -7.82 -2.98 19.03
C PRO A 136 -8.49 -1.73 18.47
N ASP A 137 -8.64 -0.69 19.27
CA ASP A 137 -9.32 0.54 18.86
C ASP A 137 -8.58 1.26 17.74
N LEU A 138 -7.24 1.23 17.76
CA LEU A 138 -6.42 1.85 16.70
C LEU A 138 -6.48 1.04 15.40
N ILE A 139 -6.52 -0.29 15.47
CA ILE A 139 -6.72 -1.13 14.29
C ILE A 139 -8.13 -0.90 13.72
N GLY A 140 -9.15 -0.93 14.58
CA GLY A 140 -10.54 -0.68 14.16
C GLY A 140 -10.72 0.70 13.53
N ALA A 141 -10.12 1.74 14.13
CA ALA A 141 -10.13 3.09 13.58
C ALA A 141 -9.39 3.19 12.24
N ALA A 142 -8.27 2.46 12.07
CA ALA A 142 -7.56 2.39 10.80
C ALA A 142 -8.41 1.73 9.71
N LEU A 143 -9.06 0.60 10.02
CA LEU A 143 -9.94 -0.12 9.10
C LEU A 143 -11.20 0.68 8.75
N ALA A 144 -11.71 1.50 9.68
CA ALA A 144 -12.84 2.38 9.46
C ALA A 144 -12.50 3.61 8.60
N ASN A 145 -11.22 4.01 8.54
CA ASN A 145 -10.77 5.19 7.81
C ASN A 145 -10.53 4.89 6.32
N LYS A 146 -11.63 4.79 5.55
CA LYS A 146 -11.63 4.47 4.11
C LYS A 146 -10.93 5.50 3.22
N ASP A 147 -10.68 6.70 3.76
CA ASP A 147 -9.94 7.75 3.07
C ASP A 147 -8.42 7.50 3.11
N ASN A 148 -7.93 6.70 4.06
CA ASN A 148 -6.49 6.38 4.18
C ASN A 148 -6.18 4.89 3.98
N LEU A 149 -7.11 3.99 4.30
CA LEU A 149 -6.94 2.55 4.14
C LEU A 149 -8.16 1.96 3.46
N ARG A 150 -7.96 1.44 2.25
CA ARG A 150 -9.02 0.87 1.42
C ARG A 150 -8.65 -0.55 1.01
N PHE A 151 -9.63 -1.44 1.11
CA PHE A 151 -9.55 -2.80 0.62
C PHE A 151 -10.58 -2.94 -0.49
N THR A 152 -10.11 -3.27 -1.69
CA THR A 152 -10.93 -3.37 -2.91
C THR A 152 -10.34 -4.43 -3.82
N LEU A 153 -11.20 -5.07 -4.63
CA LEU A 153 -10.77 -6.00 -5.67
C LEU A 153 -10.19 -5.28 -6.88
N ALA A 154 -10.77 -4.14 -7.26
CA ALA A 154 -10.26 -3.31 -8.34
C ALA A 154 -8.95 -2.62 -7.91
N PRO A 155 -7.88 -2.71 -8.71
CA PRO A 155 -6.71 -1.87 -8.49
C PRO A 155 -7.05 -0.39 -8.70
N GLU A 156 -6.38 0.51 -7.98
CA GLU A 156 -6.57 1.96 -8.01
C GLU A 156 -5.23 2.63 -8.33
N HIS A 157 -5.23 3.58 -9.27
CA HIS A 157 -4.06 4.37 -9.71
C HIS A 157 -2.88 3.56 -10.28
N THR A 158 -3.08 2.29 -10.60
CA THR A 158 -2.01 1.43 -11.15
C THR A 158 -1.48 1.93 -12.49
N ASP A 159 -2.33 2.53 -13.32
CA ASP A 159 -1.91 3.14 -14.59
C ASP A 159 -0.96 4.33 -14.37
N ARG A 160 -1.24 5.19 -13.37
CA ARG A 160 -0.36 6.33 -13.01
C ARG A 160 1.00 5.86 -12.50
N ILE A 161 1.02 4.78 -11.72
CA ILE A 161 2.25 4.16 -11.24
C ILE A 161 3.02 3.57 -12.43
N ALA A 162 2.34 2.83 -13.31
CA ALA A 162 2.96 2.24 -14.48
C ALA A 162 3.52 3.29 -15.45
N ASP A 163 2.83 4.42 -15.62
CA ASP A 163 3.32 5.58 -16.37
C ASP A 163 4.65 6.10 -15.83
N PHE A 164 4.71 6.31 -14.51
CA PHE A 164 5.92 6.75 -13.85
C PHE A 164 7.06 5.73 -14.02
N LEU A 165 6.78 4.45 -13.80
CA LEU A 165 7.79 3.39 -13.90
C LEU A 165 8.30 3.23 -15.34
N ALA A 166 7.44 3.36 -16.35
CA ALA A 166 7.85 3.27 -17.74
C ALA A 166 8.70 4.48 -18.15
N ARG A 167 8.26 5.70 -17.79
CA ARG A 167 8.99 6.93 -18.11
C ARG A 167 10.36 7.02 -17.43
N THR A 168 10.51 6.45 -16.23
CA THR A 168 11.77 6.38 -15.50
C THR A 168 12.63 5.16 -15.87
N GLY A 169 12.16 4.30 -16.77
CA GLY A 169 12.90 3.12 -17.23
C GLY A 169 12.91 1.95 -16.25
N SER A 170 12.11 1.99 -15.18
CA SER A 170 11.97 0.90 -14.21
C SER A 170 11.25 -0.32 -14.79
N ILE A 171 10.35 -0.10 -15.76
CA ILE A 171 9.73 -1.17 -16.56
C ILE A 171 9.96 -0.91 -18.05
N LYS A 172 10.09 -1.98 -18.84
CA LYS A 172 10.35 -1.89 -20.28
C LYS A 172 9.13 -1.52 -21.11
N SER A 173 7.97 -2.02 -20.69
CA SER A 173 6.70 -1.83 -21.41
C SER A 173 5.65 -1.36 -20.44
N LYS A 174 5.00 -0.24 -20.77
CA LYS A 174 3.81 0.23 -20.07
C LYS A 174 2.62 -0.64 -20.48
N PRO A 175 1.83 -1.19 -19.53
CA PRO A 175 0.57 -1.82 -19.87
C PRO A 175 -0.41 -0.79 -20.45
N ALA A 176 -1.21 -1.20 -21.44
CA ALA A 176 -2.22 -0.30 -22.02
C ALA A 176 -3.39 -0.04 -21.05
N SER A 177 -3.59 -0.94 -20.10
CA SER A 177 -4.62 -0.89 -19.07
C SER A 177 -4.21 -1.80 -17.91
N TRP A 178 -4.68 -1.50 -16.70
CA TRP A 178 -4.62 -2.43 -15.56
C TRP A 178 -5.10 -3.85 -15.91
N LYS A 179 -6.01 -4.03 -16.87
CA LYS A 179 -6.50 -5.35 -17.30
C LYS A 179 -5.42 -6.27 -17.87
N GLU A 180 -4.29 -5.73 -18.31
CA GLU A 180 -3.12 -6.52 -18.74
C GLU A 180 -2.30 -7.07 -17.56
N LEU A 181 -2.45 -6.47 -16.38
CA LEU A 181 -1.73 -6.85 -15.15
C LEU A 181 -2.53 -7.80 -14.25
N PHE A 182 -3.87 -7.77 -14.33
CA PHE A 182 -4.76 -8.50 -13.43
C PHE A 182 -5.61 -9.54 -14.17
N PHE A 183 -6.02 -10.59 -13.47
CA PHE A 183 -6.81 -11.68 -14.06
C PHE A 183 -8.19 -11.22 -14.55
N PRO A 184 -8.71 -11.82 -15.64
CA PRO A 184 -10.03 -11.48 -16.20
C PRO A 184 -11.18 -11.57 -15.19
N ASP A 185 -11.06 -12.43 -14.18
CA ASP A 185 -12.03 -12.67 -13.11
C ASP A 185 -12.44 -11.39 -12.36
N ILE A 186 -11.63 -10.33 -12.40
CA ILE A 186 -11.95 -9.04 -11.76
C ILE A 186 -12.18 -7.90 -12.77
N HIS A 187 -12.13 -8.14 -14.08
CA HIS A 187 -12.22 -7.08 -15.10
C HIS A 187 -13.57 -6.35 -15.19
N ALA A 188 -14.60 -6.88 -14.52
CA ALA A 188 -15.89 -6.24 -14.35
C ALA A 188 -15.87 -5.15 -13.26
N GLU A 189 -14.86 -5.14 -12.39
CA GLU A 189 -14.68 -4.10 -11.38
C GLU A 189 -14.22 -2.78 -12.01
N HIS A 190 -14.50 -1.66 -11.34
CA HIS A 190 -14.07 -0.33 -11.75
C HIS A 190 -12.64 -0.05 -11.25
N GLY A 191 -11.65 -0.57 -11.97
CA GLY A 191 -10.22 -0.35 -11.68
C GLY A 191 -9.56 0.75 -12.50
N SER A 192 -8.36 1.10 -12.03
CA SER A 192 -7.40 2.18 -12.36
C SER A 192 -7.86 3.59 -12.07
#